data_AF-A0A952S3G2-F1
#
_entry.id   AF-A0A952S3G2-F1
#
_cell.length_a   1.000
_cell.length_b   1.000
_cell.length_c   1.000
_cell.angle_alpha   90.00
_cell.angle_beta   90.00
_cell.angle_gamma   90.00
#
_symmetry.space_group_name_H-M   'P 1'
#
loop_
_entity.id
_entity.type
_entity.pdbx_description
1 polymer ?
#
loop_
_entity_poly.entity_id
_entity_poly.type
_entity_poly.pdbx_seq_one_letter_code
_entity_poly.pdbx_strand_id
1 'polypeptide(L)'
;MRENIVEIKSRDYWFKIVEFLQQNWALIDPNNGGYRVFFFDDTSGVFDYLNFDSLDEAELALKRNGFKRFSEDKEAQEFIGIPELPFYERPLPHGPIYSSGRYWK
;
A
#
# COMPACT_ATOMS: atom_id res chain seq x y z
N MET A 1 15.32 15.62 -10.12
CA MET A 1 14.33 14.90 -10.95
C MET A 1 12.96 15.39 -10.48
N ARG A 2 11.97 15.56 -11.36
CA ARG A 2 10.60 15.86 -10.91
C ARG A 2 9.97 14.53 -10.54
N GLU A 3 9.64 14.35 -9.26
CA GLU A 3 8.88 13.20 -8.79
C GLU A 3 7.43 13.40 -9.22
N ASN A 4 6.82 12.38 -9.84
CA ASN A 4 5.42 12.43 -10.23
C ASN A 4 4.58 12.20 -8.98
N ILE A 5 3.79 13.20 -8.57
CA ILE A 5 2.93 13.10 -7.40
C ILE A 5 1.77 12.14 -7.70
N VAL A 6 1.51 11.23 -6.76
CA VAL A 6 0.35 10.33 -6.81
C VAL A 6 -0.68 10.84 -5.82
N GLU A 7 -1.85 11.23 -6.31
CA GLU A 7 -2.96 11.61 -5.44
C GLU A 7 -3.67 10.37 -4.89
N ILE A 8 -3.52 10.14 -3.58
CA ILE A 8 -4.27 9.12 -2.84
C ILE A 8 -5.12 9.85 -1.77
N LYS A 9 -6.42 9.60 -1.76
CA LYS A 9 -7.41 10.27 -0.90
C LYS A 9 -7.62 9.55 0.43
N SER A 10 -7.58 8.22 0.42
CA SER A 10 -7.78 7.40 1.61
C SER A 10 -6.70 7.65 2.67
N ARG A 11 -7.09 7.53 3.93
CA ARG A 11 -6.19 7.57 5.10
C ARG A 11 -6.43 6.38 6.03
N ASP A 12 -7.14 5.35 5.56
CA ASP A 12 -7.27 4.07 6.25
C ASP A 12 -6.05 3.19 5.89
N TYR A 13 -4.95 3.41 6.61
CA TYR A 13 -3.68 2.77 6.31
C TYR A 13 -3.73 1.27 6.61
N TRP A 14 -3.29 0.49 5.62
CA TRP A 14 -2.96 -0.91 5.77
C TRP A 14 -1.44 -1.04 5.79
N PHE A 15 -0.93 -1.97 6.57
CA PHE A 15 0.50 -2.22 6.59
C PHE A 15 0.81 -3.69 6.81
N LYS A 16 2.01 -4.09 6.40
CA LYS A 16 2.65 -5.32 6.84
C LYS A 16 4.14 -5.13 6.99
N ILE A 17 4.71 -5.89 7.91
CA ILE A 17 6.16 -5.95 8.10
C ILE A 17 6.70 -7.02 7.16
N VAL A 18 7.68 -6.67 6.33
CA VAL A 18 8.40 -7.60 5.46
C VAL A 18 9.79 -7.88 6.03
N GLU A 19 10.62 -8.62 5.29
CA GLU A 19 11.98 -8.93 5.72
C GLU A 19 12.77 -7.67 6.06
N PHE A 20 13.72 -7.80 7.01
CA PHE A 20 14.53 -6.68 7.51
C PHE A 20 13.74 -5.54 8.18
N LEU A 21 12.54 -5.84 8.71
CA LEU A 21 11.69 -4.90 9.44
C LEU A 21 11.21 -3.70 8.62
N GLN A 22 11.23 -3.79 7.28
CA GLN A 22 10.65 -2.76 6.43
C GLN A 22 9.12 -2.85 6.48
N GLN A 23 8.43 -1.73 6.34
CA GLN A 23 6.98 -1.70 6.26
C GLN A 23 6.53 -1.47 4.82
N ASN A 24 5.66 -2.35 4.35
CA ASN A 24 4.91 -2.11 3.13
C ASN A 24 3.54 -1.60 3.52
N TRP A 25 3.20 -0.42 3.02
CA TRP A 25 1.95 0.25 3.27
C TRP A 25 1.01 0.08 2.09
N ALA A 26 -0.29 0.18 2.38
CA ALA A 26 -1.32 0.19 1.37
C ALA A 26 -2.48 1.13 1.72
N LEU A 27 -3.03 1.76 0.69
CA LEU A 27 -4.24 2.59 0.76
C LEU A 27 -5.17 2.21 -0.39
N ILE A 28 -6.47 2.22 -0.12
CA ILE A 28 -7.50 1.85 -1.09
C ILE A 28 -8.30 3.09 -1.47
N ASP A 29 -8.35 3.40 -2.77
CA ASP A 29 -9.14 4.50 -3.32
C ASP A 29 -10.12 3.98 -4.39
N PRO A 30 -11.29 4.62 -4.56
CA PRO A 30 -12.16 4.36 -5.70
C PRO A 30 -11.45 4.67 -7.03
N ASN A 31 -11.58 3.77 -8.01
CA ASN A 31 -10.99 3.93 -9.34
C ASN A 31 -11.92 3.37 -10.44
N ASN A 32 -12.47 4.23 -11.30
CA ASN A 32 -13.23 3.89 -12.51
C ASN A 32 -14.23 2.70 -12.37
N GLY A 33 -15.11 2.75 -11.37
CA GLY A 33 -16.14 1.73 -11.17
C GLY A 33 -15.68 0.52 -10.34
N GLY A 34 -14.41 0.49 -9.91
CA GLY A 34 -13.88 -0.44 -8.92
C GLY A 34 -13.03 0.31 -7.88
N TYR A 35 -12.03 -0.40 -7.35
CA TYR A 35 -11.12 0.11 -6.33
C TYR A 35 -9.68 -0.15 -6.74
N ARG A 36 -8.78 0.76 -6.38
CA ARG A 36 -7.35 0.59 -6.55
C ARG A 36 -6.69 0.57 -5.18
N VAL A 37 -5.88 -0.45 -4.96
CA VAL A 37 -4.94 -0.51 -3.86
C VAL A 37 -3.61 0.02 -4.35
N PHE A 38 -3.11 1.07 -3.70
CA PHE A 38 -1.77 1.60 -3.90
C PHE A 38 -0.84 1.01 -2.85
N PHE A 39 0.36 0.60 -3.25
CA PHE A 39 1.39 0.11 -2.35
C PHE A 39 2.59 1.04 -2.33
N PHE A 40 3.05 1.37 -1.14
CA PHE A 40 4.13 2.33 -0.93
C PHE A 40 4.98 1.94 0.28
N ASP A 41 6.17 2.50 0.33
CA ASP A 41 7.14 2.28 1.40
C ASP A 41 7.09 3.39 2.46
N ASP A 42 7.94 3.29 3.48
CA ASP A 42 8.07 4.27 4.56
C ASP A 42 8.46 5.67 4.09
N THR A 43 8.96 5.81 2.86
CA THR A 43 9.32 7.09 2.25
C THR A 43 8.20 7.67 1.38
N SER A 44 7.00 7.08 1.40
CA SER A 44 5.86 7.46 0.56
C SER A 44 6.07 7.26 -0.94
N GLY A 45 7.07 6.43 -1.31
CA GLY A 45 7.30 6.00 -2.67
C GLY A 45 6.31 4.92 -3.08
N VAL A 46 5.37 5.25 -3.96
CA VAL A 46 4.42 4.31 -4.55
C VAL A 46 5.14 3.42 -5.55
N PHE A 47 5.29 2.14 -5.21
CA PHE A 47 6.04 1.18 -6.00
C PHE A 47 5.16 0.20 -6.78
N ASP A 48 3.87 0.11 -6.46
CA ASP A 48 2.94 -0.79 -7.15
C ASP A 48 1.47 -0.42 -6.91
N TYR A 49 0.57 -0.99 -7.70
CA TYR A 49 -0.87 -0.93 -7.47
C TYR A 49 -1.60 -2.17 -8.02
N LEU A 50 -2.77 -2.46 -7.44
CA LEU A 50 -3.70 -3.50 -7.92
C LEU A 50 -5.11 -2.92 -8.03
N ASN A 51 -5.86 -3.33 -9.05
CA ASN A 51 -7.26 -2.96 -9.20
C ASN A 51 -8.16 -4.15 -8.82
N PHE A 52 -9.29 -3.84 -8.19
CA PHE A 52 -10.30 -4.79 -7.72
C PHE A 52 -11.68 -4.30 -8.10
N ASP A 53 -12.64 -5.22 -8.22
CA ASP A 53 -14.00 -4.86 -8.63
C ASP A 53 -14.81 -4.28 -7.46
N SER A 54 -14.43 -4.60 -6.22
CA SER A 54 -15.09 -4.11 -5.00
C SER A 54 -14.12 -3.79 -3.87
N LEU A 55 -14.57 -2.97 -2.93
CA LEU A 55 -13.82 -2.67 -1.71
C LEU A 55 -13.59 -3.93 -0.87
N ASP A 56 -14.64 -4.74 -0.69
CA ASP A 56 -14.57 -5.99 0.08
C ASP A 56 -13.52 -6.95 -0.51
N GLU A 57 -13.45 -7.06 -1.84
CA GLU A 57 -12.43 -7.87 -2.51
C GLU A 57 -11.02 -7.35 -2.24
N ALA A 58 -10.81 -6.03 -2.34
CA ALA A 58 -9.52 -5.40 -2.07
C ALA A 58 -9.06 -5.62 -0.61
N GLU A 59 -9.96 -5.42 0.36
CA GLU A 59 -9.67 -5.65 1.78
C GLU A 59 -9.39 -7.13 2.09
N LEU A 60 -10.18 -8.05 1.53
CA LEU A 60 -9.96 -9.48 1.68
C LEU A 60 -8.62 -9.91 1.08
N ALA A 61 -8.26 -9.37 -0.09
CA ALA A 61 -6.99 -9.66 -0.74
C ALA A 61 -5.81 -9.13 0.09
N LEU A 62 -5.92 -7.94 0.69
CA LEU A 62 -4.93 -7.38 1.61
C LEU A 62 -4.74 -8.29 2.84
N LYS A 63 -5.83 -8.68 3.51
CA LYS A 63 -5.79 -9.59 4.67
C LYS A 63 -5.12 -10.93 4.33
N ARG A 64 -5.50 -11.54 3.20
CA ARG A 64 -4.92 -12.80 2.72
C ARG A 64 -3.41 -12.70 2.48
N ASN A 65 -2.94 -11.52 2.07
CA ASN A 65 -1.53 -11.24 1.79
C ASN A 65 -0.77 -10.65 2.99
N GLY A 66 -1.35 -10.73 4.19
CA GLY A 66 -0.72 -10.41 5.46
C GLY A 66 -0.76 -8.94 5.86
N PHE A 67 -1.52 -8.11 5.15
CA PHE A 67 -1.77 -6.73 5.55
C PHE A 67 -2.84 -6.67 6.64
N LYS A 68 -2.65 -5.75 7.57
CA LYS A 68 -3.60 -5.41 8.64
C LYS A 68 -3.85 -3.91 8.65
N ARG A 69 -5.03 -3.49 9.11
CA ARG A 69 -5.31 -2.07 9.32
C ARG A 69 -4.44 -1.53 10.45
N PHE A 70 -3.77 -0.42 10.19
CA PHE A 70 -2.93 0.25 11.18
C PHE A 70 -3.75 0.77 12.36
N SER A 71 -4.96 1.28 12.09
CA SER A 71 -5.91 1.76 13.10
C SER A 71 -6.35 0.70 14.11
N GLU A 72 -6.28 -0.59 13.74
CA GLU A 72 -6.67 -1.73 14.59
C GLU A 72 -5.50 -2.27 15.42
N ASP A 73 -4.25 -1.86 15.16
CA ASP A 73 -3.04 -2.35 15.83
C ASP A 73 -2.43 -1.30 16.76
N LYS A 74 -2.78 -1.38 18.04
CA LYS A 74 -2.30 -0.43 19.07
C LYS A 74 -0.79 -0.52 19.32
N GLU A 75 -0.23 -1.72 19.26
CA GLU A 75 1.21 -1.93 19.47
C GLU A 75 2.00 -1.28 18.34
N ALA A 76 1.55 -1.46 17.09
CA ALA A 76 2.16 -0.80 15.95
C ALA A 76 2.08 0.73 16.03
N GLN A 77 0.97 1.28 16.53
CA GLN A 77 0.81 2.74 16.70
C GLN A 77 1.80 3.36 17.69
N GLU A 78 2.37 2.59 18.61
CA GLU A 78 3.37 3.10 19.57
C GLU A 78 4.76 3.26 18.94
N PHE A 79 5.09 2.49 17.90
CA PHE A 79 6.46 2.39 17.38
C PHE A 79 6.61 2.70 15.89
N ILE A 80 5.52 2.63 15.11
CA ILE A 80 5.55 2.79 13.66
C ILE A 80 4.92 4.14 13.29
N GLY A 81 5.70 4.98 12.62
CA GLY A 81 5.21 6.23 12.04
C GLY A 81 4.47 5.97 10.73
N ILE A 82 3.37 6.69 10.52
CA ILE A 82 2.68 6.71 9.21
C ILE A 82 3.54 7.51 8.21
N PRO A 83 3.70 7.08 6.95
CA PRO A 83 4.47 7.81 5.96
C PRO A 83 3.94 9.22 5.68
N GLU A 84 4.84 10.18 5.46
CA GLU A 84 4.50 11.59 5.26
C GLU A 84 4.03 11.87 3.83
N LEU A 85 3.10 12.82 3.66
CA LEU A 85 2.69 13.30 2.34
C LEU A 85 3.73 14.27 1.74
N PRO A 86 3.85 14.41 0.40
CA PRO A 86 3.04 13.77 -0.64
C PRO A 86 3.53 12.36 -1.04
N PHE A 87 2.63 11.55 -1.60
CA PHE A 87 3.01 10.31 -2.28
C PHE A 87 3.58 10.62 -3.67
N TYR A 88 4.55 9.82 -4.10
CA TYR A 88 5.16 9.96 -5.41
C TYR A 88 5.44 8.61 -6.06
N GLU A 89 5.48 8.57 -7.40
CA GLU A 89 5.84 7.36 -8.13
C GLU A 89 7.30 6.99 -7.87
N ARG A 90 7.52 5.73 -7.47
CA ARG A 90 8.85 5.17 -7.26
C ARG A 90 9.03 3.92 -8.13
N PRO A 91 9.54 4.06 -9.37
CA PRO A 91 9.82 2.89 -10.20
C PRO A 91 10.93 2.04 -9.57
N LEU A 92 10.65 0.76 -9.37
CA LEU A 92 11.63 -0.20 -8.85
C LEU A 92 12.43 -0.84 -9.99
N PRO A 93 13.76 -1.01 -9.85
CA PRO A 93 14.60 -1.64 -10.87
C PRO A 93 14.19 -3.08 -11.22
N HIS A 94 13.53 -3.77 -10.30
CA HIS A 94 13.13 -5.17 -10.43
C HIS A 94 11.66 -5.34 -10.87
N GLY A 95 10.98 -4.25 -11.22
CA GLY A 95 9.57 -4.25 -11.56
C GLY A 95 8.64 -4.28 -10.33
N PRO A 96 7.32 -4.38 -10.56
CA PRO A 96 6.33 -4.31 -9.49
C PRO A 96 6.35 -5.55 -8.59
N ILE A 97 6.14 -5.34 -7.29
CA ILE A 97 6.28 -6.38 -6.27
C ILE A 97 5.06 -7.30 -6.21
N TYR A 98 3.86 -6.73 -6.17
CA TYR A 98 2.60 -7.46 -5.99
C TYR A 98 1.90 -7.76 -7.31
N SER A 99 1.83 -6.79 -8.23
CA SER A 99 1.19 -6.98 -9.53
C SER A 99 1.95 -7.93 -10.46
N SER A 100 3.22 -8.25 -10.15
CA SER A 100 3.93 -9.36 -10.80
C SER A 100 3.39 -10.75 -10.43
N GLY A 101 2.56 -10.87 -9.40
CA GLY A 101 1.99 -12.14 -8.91
C GLY A 101 2.97 -13.02 -8.14
N ARG A 102 4.23 -12.61 -7.97
CA ARG A 102 5.23 -13.39 -7.22
C ARG A 102 4.97 -13.38 -5.72
N TYR A 103 4.59 -12.22 -5.19
CA TYR A 103 4.38 -11.97 -3.76
C TYR A 103 2.92 -11.67 -3.41
N TRP A 104 2.00 -11.98 -4.32
CA TRP A 104 0.56 -11.78 -4.17
C TRP A 104 -0.19 -13.06 -4.58
N LYS A 105 -1.05 -13.56 -3.70
CA LYS A 105 -1.86 -14.78 -3.90
C LYS A 105 -3.35 -14.52 -3.69
#